data_AF-A0A963MND8-F1
#
_entry.id   AF-A0A963MND8-F1
#
_cell.length_a   1.000
_cell.length_b   1.000
_cell.length_c   1.000
_cell.angle_alpha   90.00
_cell.angle_beta   90.00
_cell.angle_gamma   90.00
#
_symmetry.space_group_name_H-M   'P 1'
#
loop_
_entity.id
_entity.type
_entity.pdbx_description
1 polymer ?
#
loop_
_entity_poly.entity_id
_entity_poly.type
_entity_poly.pdbx_seq_one_letter_code
_entity_poly.pdbx_strand_id
1 'polypeptide(L)'
;MLRTVLLRLLLLLTLAAALPACSPGATPAAPQAAQGLLQPSHAGLPPEAIETLALIQRGGPFPYRKDGTTFQNRERLLPARPRGYYREY
;
A
#
# COMPACT_ATOMS: atom_id res chain seq x y z
N MET A 1 49.53 -2.83 -34.91
CA MET A 1 48.58 -1.71 -34.72
C MET A 1 47.14 -2.11 -35.01
N LEU A 2 46.83 -2.72 -36.17
CA LEU A 2 45.45 -3.15 -36.51
C LEU A 2 44.90 -4.24 -35.56
N ARG A 3 45.73 -5.21 -35.17
CA ARG A 3 45.33 -6.33 -34.30
C ARG A 3 44.95 -5.91 -32.88
N THR A 4 45.61 -4.88 -32.33
CA THR A 4 45.31 -4.33 -31.00
C THR A 4 44.09 -3.41 -31.00
N VAL A 5 43.80 -2.73 -32.10
CA VAL A 5 42.56 -1.94 -32.27
C VAL A 5 41.35 -2.87 -32.43
N LEU A 6 41.47 -3.96 -33.20
CA LEU A 6 40.41 -4.97 -33.34
C LEU A 6 40.07 -5.65 -32.01
N LEU A 7 41.09 -5.97 -31.19
CA LEU A 7 40.88 -6.55 -29.85
C LEU A 7 40.18 -5.57 -28.89
N ARG A 8 40.49 -4.28 -28.94
CA ARG A 8 39.82 -3.26 -28.10
C ARG A 8 38.37 -3.03 -28.56
N LEU A 9 38.10 -3.06 -29.87
CA LEU A 9 36.75 -2.91 -30.41
C LEU A 9 35.86 -4.11 -30.02
N LEU A 10 36.40 -5.34 -30.09
CA LEU A 10 35.71 -6.56 -29.62
C LEU A 10 35.47 -6.55 -28.10
N LEU A 11 36.42 -6.03 -27.31
CA LEU A 11 36.26 -5.87 -25.86
C LEU A 11 35.19 -4.83 -25.49
N LEU A 12 35.08 -3.73 -26.25
CA LEU A 12 34.05 -2.71 -26.04
C LEU A 12 32.66 -3.20 -26.48
N LEU A 13 32.56 -3.99 -27.56
CA LEU A 13 31.29 -4.55 -28.04
C LEU A 13 30.71 -5.59 -27.09
N THR A 14 31.56 -6.33 -26.37
CA THR A 14 31.14 -7.37 -25.40
C THR A 14 30.69 -6.80 -24.05
N LEU A 15 31.09 -5.57 -23.70
CA LEU A 15 30.68 -4.93 -22.44
C LEU A 15 29.25 -4.35 -22.50
N ALA A 16 28.66 -4.18 -23.67
CA ALA A 16 27.35 -3.55 -23.86
C ALA A 16 26.13 -4.49 -23.71
N ALA A 17 26.34 -5.78 -23.42
CA ALA A 17 25.28 -6.79 -23.45
C ALA A 17 24.77 -7.29 -22.08
N ALA A 18 25.18 -6.67 -20.96
CA ALA A 18 24.71 -7.03 -19.63
C ALA A 18 23.72 -6.00 -19.09
N LEU A 19 22.53 -5.92 -19.72
CA LEU A 19 21.39 -5.26 -19.11
C LEU A 19 20.84 -6.16 -18.00
N PRO A 20 20.76 -5.72 -16.73
CA PRO A 20 20.03 -6.45 -15.72
C PRO A 20 18.54 -6.31 -16.04
N ALA A 21 17.92 -7.39 -16.50
CA ALA A 21 16.48 -7.50 -16.59
C ALA A 21 15.90 -7.38 -15.17
N CYS A 22 15.41 -6.20 -14.81
CA CYS A 22 14.63 -5.99 -13.61
C CYS A 22 13.30 -6.73 -13.80
N SER A 23 13.12 -7.87 -13.13
CA SER A 23 11.84 -8.58 -13.08
C SER A 23 10.98 -7.97 -11.97
N PRO A 24 9.84 -7.32 -12.26
CA PRO A 24 8.89 -6.94 -11.23
C PRO A 24 7.92 -8.10 -11.06
N GLY A 25 8.06 -8.90 -10.00
CA GLY A 25 7.16 -10.05 -9.86
C GLY A 25 7.33 -10.91 -8.63
N ALA A 26 7.66 -10.33 -7.49
CA ALA A 26 7.50 -11.03 -6.22
C ALA A 26 6.90 -10.05 -5.21
N THR A 27 5.60 -9.84 -5.32
CA THR A 27 4.81 -9.30 -4.21
C THR A 27 4.83 -10.38 -3.12
N PRO A 28 5.46 -10.18 -1.95
CA PRO A 28 5.19 -11.06 -0.83
C PRO A 28 3.71 -10.88 -0.52
N ALA A 29 2.94 -11.96 -0.70
CA ALA A 29 1.55 -12.02 -0.29
C ALA A 29 1.49 -11.52 1.16
N ALA A 30 0.88 -10.35 1.34
CA ALA A 30 0.57 -9.84 2.67
C ALA A 30 -0.16 -10.96 3.42
N PRO A 31 0.17 -11.21 4.70
CA PRO A 31 -0.51 -12.25 5.45
C PRO A 31 -2.01 -11.99 5.38
N GLN A 32 -2.75 -13.05 5.04
CA GLN A 32 -4.22 -13.15 5.05
C GLN A 32 -4.77 -12.96 6.48
N ALA A 33 -4.45 -11.83 7.12
CA ALA A 33 -5.03 -11.36 8.37
C ALA A 33 -6.14 -10.31 8.11
N ALA A 34 -6.68 -10.28 6.90
CA ALA A 34 -7.85 -9.50 6.52
C ALA A 34 -9.00 -10.38 5.99
N GLN A 35 -8.87 -11.71 6.08
CA GLN A 35 -9.92 -12.67 5.69
C GLN A 35 -10.96 -12.90 6.81
N GLY A 36 -10.97 -12.05 7.85
CA GLY A 36 -11.98 -12.07 8.92
C GLY A 36 -12.85 -10.81 9.00
N LEU A 37 -12.71 -9.85 8.07
CA LEU A 37 -13.51 -8.61 8.06
C LEU A 37 -14.42 -8.51 6.84
N LEU A 38 -14.75 -9.63 6.20
CA LEU A 38 -15.79 -9.67 5.17
C LEU A 38 -17.17 -9.50 5.81
N GLN A 39 -17.59 -8.22 5.82
CA GLN A 39 -18.92 -7.63 5.96
C GLN A 39 -20.14 -8.58 5.89
N PRO A 40 -20.81 -8.84 7.03
CA PRO A 40 -22.24 -9.07 7.10
C PRO A 40 -22.98 -7.71 7.15
N SER A 41 -23.15 -7.10 5.99
CA SER A 41 -24.18 -6.12 5.62
C SER A 41 -24.73 -5.21 6.72
N HIS A 42 -23.90 -4.38 7.38
CA HIS A 42 -24.38 -3.35 8.32
C HIS A 42 -25.31 -3.87 9.46
N ALA A 43 -25.52 -5.18 9.57
CA ALA A 43 -26.62 -5.74 10.32
C ALA A 43 -26.22 -5.71 11.80
N GLY A 44 -27.04 -5.04 12.61
CA GLY A 44 -26.72 -4.80 14.01
C GLY A 44 -25.90 -3.54 14.28
N LEU A 45 -25.54 -2.77 13.25
CA LEU A 45 -25.05 -1.40 13.47
C LEU A 45 -26.25 -0.47 13.72
N PRO A 46 -26.08 0.53 14.60
CA PRO A 46 -27.08 1.58 14.78
C PRO A 46 -27.16 2.45 13.51
N PRO A 47 -28.31 3.09 13.22
CA PRO A 47 -28.50 3.88 12.01
C PRO A 47 -27.45 4.99 11.85
N GLU A 48 -27.01 5.60 12.94
CA GLU A 48 -25.99 6.65 12.94
C GLU A 48 -24.65 6.13 12.40
N ALA A 49 -24.27 4.88 12.69
CA ALA A 49 -23.05 4.29 12.15
C ALA A 49 -23.14 4.06 10.63
N ILE A 50 -24.34 3.75 10.13
CA ILE A 50 -24.58 3.62 8.67
C ILE A 50 -24.42 4.97 7.99
N GLU A 51 -24.97 6.02 8.59
CA GLU A 51 -24.83 7.39 8.11
C GLU A 51 -23.36 7.80 8.08
N THR A 52 -22.59 7.57 9.16
CA THR A 52 -21.15 7.86 9.20
C THR A 52 -20.38 7.09 8.14
N LEU A 53 -20.70 5.81 7.90
CA LEU A 53 -20.09 5.05 6.81
C LEU A 53 -20.40 5.64 5.43
N ALA A 54 -21.63 6.14 5.21
CA ALA A 54 -21.98 6.85 3.98
C ALA A 54 -21.22 8.18 3.84
N LEU A 55 -21.02 8.93 4.94
CA LEU A 55 -20.17 10.12 4.96
C LEU A 55 -18.73 9.80 4.57
N ILE A 56 -18.16 8.72 5.12
CA ILE A 56 -16.79 8.28 4.82
C ILE A 56 -16.67 7.91 3.34
N GLN A 57 -17.62 7.15 2.80
CA GLN A 57 -17.61 6.73 1.39
C GLN A 57 -17.65 7.92 0.43
N ARG A 58 -18.43 8.97 0.74
CA ARG A 58 -18.53 10.17 -0.09
C ARG A 58 -17.44 11.23 0.20
N GLY A 59 -16.63 11.03 1.24
CA GLY A 59 -15.58 11.96 1.64
C GLY A 59 -16.04 13.20 2.43
N GLY A 60 -17.19 13.14 3.10
CA GLY A 60 -17.74 14.24 3.91
C GLY A 60 -18.87 15.03 3.22
N PRO A 61 -19.18 16.27 3.66
CA PRO A 61 -18.60 16.97 4.81
C PRO A 61 -18.89 16.21 6.10
N PHE A 62 -17.96 16.28 7.06
CA PHE A 62 -18.11 15.64 8.36
C PHE A 62 -18.62 16.63 9.41
N PRO A 63 -19.54 16.21 10.30
CA PRO A 63 -20.23 17.10 11.23
C PRO A 63 -19.33 17.65 12.34
N TYR A 64 -18.29 16.91 12.75
CA TYR A 64 -17.43 17.31 13.86
C TYR A 64 -16.01 17.62 13.41
N ARG A 65 -15.36 18.54 14.14
CA ARG A 65 -13.96 18.97 13.89
C ARG A 65 -12.96 17.81 13.97
N LYS A 66 -13.27 16.77 14.74
CA LYS A 66 -12.37 15.62 14.94
C LYS A 66 -12.58 14.51 13.91
N ASP A 67 -13.61 14.59 13.09
CA ASP A 67 -13.88 13.53 12.13
C ASP A 67 -12.77 13.50 11.07
N GLY A 68 -12.22 12.31 10.84
CA GLY A 68 -11.05 12.11 10.00
C GLY A 68 -9.71 12.38 10.70
N THR A 69 -9.68 12.65 12.01
CA THR A 69 -8.39 12.70 12.74
C THR A 69 -7.74 11.32 12.82
N THR A 70 -6.44 11.31 13.06
CA THR A 70 -5.68 10.06 13.19
C THR A 70 -6.03 9.36 14.51
N PHE A 71 -6.58 8.16 14.41
CA PHE A 71 -6.71 7.27 15.57
C PHE A 71 -5.34 6.66 15.89
N GLN A 72 -4.83 6.90 17.10
CA GLN A 72 -3.45 6.53 17.45
C GLN A 72 -3.25 5.07 17.84
N ASN A 73 -4.33 4.32 18.13
CA ASN A 73 -4.26 2.93 18.58
C ASN A 73 -3.26 2.70 19.73
N ARG A 74 -3.28 3.57 20.76
CA ARG A 74 -2.31 3.56 21.88
C ARG A 74 -2.39 2.28 22.72
N GLU A 75 -3.60 1.79 22.91
CA GLU A 75 -3.91 0.55 23.64
C GLU A 75 -3.63 -0.72 22.80
N ARG A 76 -3.32 -0.56 21.51
CA ARG A 76 -2.96 -1.64 20.58
C ARG A 76 -4.04 -2.71 20.41
N LEU A 77 -5.31 -2.30 20.45
CA LEU A 77 -6.45 -3.17 20.18
C LEU A 77 -6.59 -3.52 18.70
N LEU A 78 -6.12 -2.63 17.81
CA LEU A 78 -6.04 -2.88 16.37
C LEU A 78 -4.62 -3.38 15.99
N PRO A 79 -4.46 -4.08 14.85
CA PRO A 79 -3.15 -4.50 14.35
C PRO A 79 -2.16 -3.34 14.21
N ALA A 80 -0.87 -3.62 14.43
CA ALA A 80 0.18 -2.63 14.29
C ALA A 80 0.31 -2.15 12.83
N ARG A 81 0.22 -0.84 12.62
CA ARG A 81 0.34 -0.17 11.32
C ARG A 81 1.15 1.13 11.46
N PRO A 82 1.72 1.68 10.37
CA PRO A 82 2.40 2.98 10.40
C PRO A 82 1.51 4.11 10.95
N ARG A 83 2.14 5.17 11.45
CA ARG A 83 1.41 6.37 11.94
C ARG A 83 0.53 6.96 10.83
N GLY A 84 -0.68 7.38 11.19
CA GLY A 84 -1.64 7.96 10.24
C GLY A 84 -2.48 6.95 9.46
N TYR A 85 -2.26 5.64 9.66
CA TYR A 85 -3.02 4.59 8.96
C TYR A 85 -4.49 4.56 9.39
N TYR A 86 -4.77 4.65 10.69
CA TYR A 86 -6.13 4.62 11.20
C TYR A 86 -6.72 6.03 11.34
N ARG A 87 -8.02 6.13 11.09
CA ARG A 87 -8.83 7.34 11.20
C ARG A 87 -10.02 7.07 12.11
N GLU A 88 -10.45 8.09 12.82
CA GLU A 88 -11.68 8.08 13.63
C GLU A 88 -12.68 9.07 13.05
N TYR A 89 -13.96 8.72 13.17
CA TYR A 89 -15.12 9.46 12.69
C TYR A 89 -16.26 9.25 13.67
#